data_AF-A0A7J2U2W7-F1
#
_entry.id   AF-A0A7J2U2W7-F1
#
_cell.length_a   1.000
_cell.length_b   1.000
_cell.length_c   1.000
_cell.angle_alpha   90.00
_cell.angle_beta   90.00
_cell.angle_gamma   90.00
#
_symmetry.space_group_name_H-M   'P 1'
#
loop_
_entity.id
_entity.type
_entity.pdbx_description
1 polymer ?
#
loop_
_entity_poly.entity_id
_entity_poly.type
_entity_poly.pdbx_seq_one_letter_code
_entity_poly.pdbx_strand_id
1 'polypeptide(L)' 'MKVELELVEIYRYEGLPGVKYRFRVKDTKIYLNVTATSLEEATKKAEQIIKNLELDKYLASIERSR' A
#
# COMPACT_ATOMS: atom_id res chain seq x y z
N MET A 1 15.87 -0.44 -2.30
CA MET A 1 14.83 -0.70 -3.31
C MET A 1 13.82 0.43 -3.24
N LYS A 2 13.33 0.94 -4.37
CA LYS A 2 12.22 1.91 -4.38
C LYS A 2 10.92 1.10 -4.31
N VAL A 3 10.12 1.30 -3.27
CA VAL A 3 8.82 0.63 -3.16
C VAL A 3 7.84 1.31 -4.11
N GLU A 4 7.32 0.57 -5.08
CA GLU A 4 6.31 1.04 -6.02
C GLU A 4 4.92 0.52 -5.61
N LEU A 5 3.92 1.39 -5.70
CA LEU A 5 2.53 1.09 -5.39
C LEU A 5 1.71 1.01 -6.69
N GLU A 6 1.02 -0.11 -6.88
CA GLU A 6 0.05 -0.31 -7.97
C GLU A 6 -1.35 -0.17 -7.39
N LEU A 7 -2.15 0.79 -7.88
CA LEU A 7 -3.55 0.87 -7.52
C LEU A 7 -4.30 -0.30 -8.18
N VAL A 8 -4.89 -1.17 -7.37
CA VAL A 8 -5.60 -2.36 -7.82
C VAL A 8 -7.10 -2.09 -7.91
N GLU A 9 -7.67 -1.50 -6.88
CA GLU A 9 -9.12 -1.38 -6.74
C GLU A 9 -9.50 -0.18 -5.88
N ILE A 10 -10.63 0.44 -6.23
CA ILE A 10 -11.32 1.42 -5.41
C ILE A 10 -12.70 0.84 -5.10
N TYR A 11 -13.01 0.67 -3.82
CA TYR A 11 -14.23 -0.01 -3.40
C TYR A 11 -14.82 0.62 -2.13
N ARG A 12 -16.04 0.22 -1.79
CA ARG A 12 -16.72 0.58 -0.56
C ARG A 12 -17.29 -0.68 0.07
N TYR A 13 -17.34 -0.73 1.39
CA TYR A 13 -18.12 -1.74 2.10
C TYR A 13 -19.45 -1.13 2.49
N GLU A 14 -20.54 -1.85 2.24
CA GLU A 14 -21.84 -1.47 2.79
C GLU A 14 -21.75 -1.42 4.32
N GLY A 15 -22.26 -0.35 4.91
CA GLY A 15 -22.23 -0.13 6.36
C GLY A 15 -20.94 0.45 6.94
N LEU A 16 -19.87 0.65 6.15
CA LEU A 16 -18.67 1.37 6.59
C LEU A 16 -18.50 2.69 5.83
N PRO A 17 -18.34 3.83 6.52
CA PRO A 17 -18.11 5.09 5.86
C PRO A 17 -16.72 5.12 5.20
N GLY A 18 -16.67 5.66 3.99
CA GLY A 18 -15.42 5.99 3.29
C GLY A 18 -15.10 5.09 2.10
N VAL A 19 -14.38 5.67 1.14
CA VAL A 19 -13.83 4.96 -0.02
C VAL A 19 -12.54 4.25 0.39
N LYS A 20 -12.39 2.99 0.01
CA LYS A 20 -11.16 2.23 0.21
C LYS A 20 -10.38 2.13 -1.09
N TYR A 21 -9.07 2.31 -0.98
CA TYR A 21 -8.11 2.14 -2.05
C TYR A 21 -7.23 0.95 -1.69
N ARG A 22 -7.17 -0.03 -2.59
CA ARG A 22 -6.25 -1.17 -2.48
C ARG A 22 -5.04 -0.91 -3.34
N PHE A 23 -3.88 -0.82 -2.70
CA PHE A 23 -2.60 -0.82 -3.39
C PHE A 23 -1.93 -2.17 -3.25
N ARG A 24 -1.31 -2.64 -4.32
CA ARG A 24 -0.34 -3.73 -4.28
C ARG A 24 1.05 -3.13 -4.23
N VAL A 25 1.90 -3.64 -3.35
CA VAL A 25 3.33 -3.35 -3.43
C VAL A 25 3.90 -4.17 -4.59
N LYS A 26 4.40 -3.49 -5.62
CA LYS A 26 4.88 -4.11 -6.87
C LYS A 26 5.86 -5.25 -6.58
N ASP A 27 5.77 -6.30 -7.39
CA ASP A 27 6.59 -7.52 -7.27
C ASP A 27 6.43 -8.31 -5.97
N THR A 28 5.43 -7.95 -5.14
CA THR A 28 5.09 -8.70 -3.92
C THR A 28 3.65 -9.21 -3.95
N LYS A 29 3.29 -10.01 -2.95
CA LYS A 29 1.90 -10.40 -2.64
C LYS A 29 1.28 -9.53 -1.53
N ILE A 30 1.91 -8.40 -1.21
CA ILE A 30 1.50 -7.53 -0.12
C ILE A 30 0.49 -6.51 -0.66
N TYR A 31 -0.65 -6.42 0.02
CA TYR A 31 -1.71 -5.47 -0.28
C TYR A 31 -1.93 -4.52 0.89
N LEU A 32 -2.04 -3.23 0.58
CA LEU A 32 -2.36 -2.17 1.52
C LEU A 32 -3.75 -1.64 1.19
N ASN A 33 -4.68 -1.77 2.14
CA ASN A 33 -6.02 -1.21 2.01
C ASN A 33 -6.11 0.04 2.87
N VAL A 34 -6.37 1.18 2.27
CA VAL A 34 -6.46 2.47 2.98
C VAL A 34 -7.79 3.14 2.71
N THR A 35 -8.42 3.67 3.76
CA THR A 35 -9.59 4.52 3.63
C THR A 35 -9.13 5.96 3.38
N ALA A 36 -9.63 6.59 2.31
CA ALA A 36 -9.28 7.95 1.93
C ALA A 36 -10.41 8.62 1.13
N THR A 37 -10.33 9.93 0.97
CA THR A 37 -11.28 10.73 0.17
C THR A 37 -10.76 11.03 -1.23
N SER A 38 -9.46 10.84 -1.47
CA SER A 38 -8.82 11.01 -2.77
C SER A 38 -7.69 10.00 -2.96
N LEU A 39 -7.28 9.80 -4.22
CA LEU A 39 -6.13 8.97 -4.55
C LEU A 39 -4.84 9.50 -3.94
N GLU A 40 -4.63 10.83 -3.93
CA GLU A 40 -3.44 11.44 -3.34
C GLU A 40 -3.34 11.16 -1.83
N GLU A 41 -4.45 11.32 -1.11
CA GLU A 41 -4.52 11.02 0.33
C GLU A 41 -4.26 9.52 0.57
N ALA A 42 -4.84 8.65 -0.27
CA ALA A 42 -4.64 7.21 -0.21
C ALA A 42 -3.16 6.85 -0.40
N THR A 43 -2.50 7.41 -1.40
CA THR A 43 -1.07 7.19 -1.67
C THR A 43 -0.20 7.63 -0.50
N LYS A 44 -0.42 8.85 0.04
CA LYS A 44 0.32 9.34 1.21
C LYS A 44 0.16 8.43 2.43
N LYS A 45 -1.05 7.93 2.67
CA LYS A 45 -1.32 6.96 3.76
C LYS A 45 -0.60 5.64 3.53
N ALA A 46 -0.62 5.12 2.30
CA ALA A 46 0.07 3.87 1.97
C ALA A 46 1.59 4.01 2.13
N GLU A 47 2.18 5.13 1.71
CA GLU A 47 3.61 5.45 1.91
C GLU A 47 3.97 5.53 3.40
N GLN A 48 3.12 6.16 4.23
CA GLN A 48 3.32 6.20 5.67
C GLN A 48 3.29 4.80 6.29
N ILE A 49 2.37 3.94 5.85
CA ILE A 49 2.30 2.54 6.33
C ILE A 49 3.60 1.80 5.96
N ILE A 50 4.07 1.92 4.72
CA ILE A 50 5.32 1.31 4.27
C ILE A 50 6.49 1.75 5.15
N LYS A 51 6.60 3.06 5.39
CA LYS A 51 7.68 3.64 6.22
C LYS A 51 7.60 3.17 7.66
N ASN A 52 6.41 3.16 8.26
CA ASN A 52 6.22 2.76 9.66
C ASN A 52 6.50 1.28 9.90
N LEU A 53 6.25 0.44 8.88
CA LEU A 53 6.54 -0.99 8.93
C LEU A 53 7.96 -1.33 8.48
N GLU A 54 8.76 -0.33 8.08
CA GLU A 54 10.09 -0.50 7.48
C GLU A 54 10.08 -1.53 6.33
N LEU A 55 8.97 -1.56 5.59
CA LEU A 55 8.69 -2.55 4.56
C LEU A 55 9.70 -2.46 3.42
N ASP A 56 10.17 -1.25 3.13
CA ASP A 56 11.25 -0.96 2.19
C ASP A 56 12.57 -1.65 2.56
N LYS A 57 12.92 -1.66 3.87
CA LYS A 57 14.13 -2.31 4.38
C LYS A 57 13.99 -3.83 4.34
N TYR A 58 12.83 -4.34 4.73
CA TYR A 58 12.54 -5.78 4.75
C TYR A 58 12.57 -6.38 3.34
N LEU A 59 11.93 -5.73 2.37
CA LEU A 59 11.95 -6.22 0.99
C LEU A 59 13.37 -6.17 0.40
N ALA A 60 14.14 -5.12 0.69
CA ALA A 60 15.53 -5.01 0.26
C ALA A 60 16.46 -6.07 0.89
N SER A 61 16.14 -6.61 2.08
CA SER A 61 16.94 -7.67 2.69
C SER A 61 16.68 -9.03 2.03
N ILE A 62 15.43 -9.33 1.66
CA ILE A 62 15.06 -10.57 0.97
C ILE A 62 15.73 -10.66 -0.39
N GLU A 63 15.74 -9.58 -1.17
CA GLU A 63 16.38 -9.56 -2.49
C GLU A 63 17.87 -9.89 -2.43
N ARG A 64 18.58 -9.43 -1.40
CA ARG A 64 20.02 -9.70 -1.23
C ARG A 64 20.33 -11.13 -0.82
N SER A 65 19.34 -11.86 -0.30
CA SER A 65 19.47 -13.27 0.10
C SER A 65 19.08 -14.25 -1.01
N ARG A 66 18.63 -13.75 -2.16
CA ARG A 66 18.38 -14.52 -3.37
C ARG A 66 19.59 -14.50 -4.30
#